data_AF-A0AAW1BUL1-F1
#
_entry.id   AF-A0AAW1BUL1-F1
#
_cell.length_a   1.000
_cell.length_b   1.000
_cell.length_c   1.000
_cell.angle_alpha   90.00
_cell.angle_beta   90.00
_cell.angle_gamma   90.00
#
_symmetry.space_group_name_H-M   'P 1'
#
loop_
_entity.id
_entity.type
_entity.pdbx_description
1 polymer ?
#
loop_
_entity_poly.entity_id
_entity_poly.type
_entity_poly.pdbx_seq_one_letter_code
_entity_poly.pdbx_strand_id
1 'polypeptide(L)'
;MDFCPANPCANGGTCVITYPVIVCQCWPGFEGHTCQHDINECFASPSPCLNGGSCINSIGSFRCLCPSNFSGPLCQYRRGPCSSEICLHGSTCHHIDGGYHGCLCLPGNYDSLLLVWLMSVCCWLKGIAVLIQVPRVFKKLA
;
A
#
# COMPACT_ATOMS: atom_id res chain seq x y z
N MET A 1 12.30 -37.51 -14.19
CA MET A 1 12.25 -37.21 -12.76
C MET A 1 11.54 -35.87 -12.62
N ASP A 2 10.30 -35.89 -12.15
CA ASP A 2 9.62 -34.65 -11.75
C ASP A 2 10.11 -34.33 -10.34
N PHE A 3 10.78 -33.20 -10.18
CA PHE A 3 11.34 -32.75 -8.91
C PHE A 3 10.34 -31.88 -8.12
N CYS A 4 9.14 -31.61 -8.65
CA CYS A 4 8.07 -30.85 -7.97
C CYS A 4 6.67 -31.52 -8.00
N PRO A 5 6.49 -32.85 -7.86
CA PRO A 5 5.21 -33.51 -8.11
C PRO A 5 4.11 -33.17 -7.09
N ALA A 6 4.45 -32.56 -5.95
CA ALA A 6 3.49 -32.15 -4.90
C ALA A 6 3.71 -30.74 -4.33
N ASN A 7 4.58 -29.93 -4.95
CA ASN A 7 5.07 -28.64 -4.44
C ASN A 7 5.47 -28.66 -2.94
N PRO A 8 6.75 -28.90 -2.59
CA PRO A 8 7.20 -28.93 -1.19
C PRO A 8 7.20 -27.56 -0.49
N CYS A 9 6.90 -26.48 -1.21
CA CYS A 9 6.95 -25.12 -0.70
C CYS A 9 5.65 -24.74 0.01
N ALA A 10 5.77 -24.24 1.25
CA ALA A 10 4.67 -23.75 2.05
C ALA A 10 4.27 -22.31 1.65
N ASN A 11 3.16 -21.82 2.23
CA ASN A 11 2.72 -20.42 2.17
C ASN A 11 2.63 -19.83 0.74
N GLY A 12 2.22 -20.66 -0.22
CA GLY A 12 2.08 -20.24 -1.62
C GLY A 12 3.38 -20.17 -2.40
N GLY A 13 4.51 -20.60 -1.82
CA GLY A 13 5.79 -20.67 -2.51
C GLY A 13 5.77 -21.53 -3.76
N THR A 14 6.58 -21.16 -4.75
CA THR A 14 6.69 -21.87 -6.03
C THR A 14 7.92 -22.76 -6.03
N CYS A 15 7.74 -24.05 -6.27
CA CYS A 15 8.85 -24.98 -6.48
C CYS A 15 9.53 -24.68 -7.83
N VAL A 16 10.82 -24.33 -7.79
CA VAL A 16 11.64 -24.10 -8.97
C VAL A 16 12.82 -25.07 -8.99
N ILE A 17 13.08 -25.65 -10.17
CA ILE A 17 14.17 -26.60 -10.37
C ILE A 17 15.40 -25.81 -10.84
N THR A 18 16.43 -25.74 -9.99
CA THR A 18 17.71 -25.10 -10.30
C THR A 18 18.79 -26.16 -10.25
N TYR A 19 19.08 -26.83 -11.38
CA TYR A 19 19.97 -27.99 -11.43
C TYR A 19 21.29 -27.76 -10.67
N PRO A 20 21.72 -28.64 -9.74
CA PRO A 20 21.15 -29.95 -9.36
C PRO A 20 20.19 -29.92 -8.15
N VAL A 21 19.72 -28.76 -7.69
CA VAL A 21 18.91 -28.59 -6.48
C VAL A 21 17.47 -28.12 -6.77
N ILE A 22 16.58 -28.38 -5.82
CA ILE A 22 15.25 -27.76 -5.78
C ILE A 22 15.33 -26.55 -4.87
N VAL A 23 14.72 -25.44 -5.29
CA VAL A 23 14.61 -24.24 -4.48
C VAL A 23 13.14 -23.81 -4.42
N CYS A 24 12.69 -23.37 -3.26
CA CYS A 24 11.39 -22.73 -3.12
C CYS A 24 11.53 -21.22 -3.31
N GLN A 25 10.82 -20.67 -4.29
CA GLN A 25 10.64 -19.23 -4.42
C GLN A 25 9.48 -18.80 -3.52
N CYS A 26 9.81 -18.18 -2.39
CA CYS A 26 8.83 -17.77 -1.39
C CYS A 26 8.01 -16.56 -1.84
N TRP A 27 6.75 -16.51 -1.41
CA TRP A 27 5.97 -15.29 -1.48
C TRP A 27 6.55 -14.21 -0.54
N PRO A 28 6.33 -12.92 -0.83
CA PRO A 28 6.73 -11.85 0.07
C PRO A 28 6.17 -12.10 1.49
N GLY A 29 7.00 -11.87 2.51
CA GLY A 29 6.66 -12.11 3.91
C GLY A 29 7.03 -13.51 4.43
N PHE A 30 7.60 -14.40 3.60
CA PHE A 30 8.04 -15.73 4.04
C PHE A 30 9.49 -16.03 3.67
N GLU A 31 10.15 -16.83 4.49
CA GLU A 31 11.52 -17.28 4.33
C GLU A 31 11.71 -18.76 4.72
N GLY A 32 12.96 -19.23 4.58
CA GLY A 32 13.35 -20.62 4.80
C GLY A 32 13.36 -21.44 3.51
N HIS A 33 14.00 -22.61 3.57
CA HIS A 33 14.18 -23.47 2.41
C HIS A 33 12.85 -23.95 1.80
N THR A 34 11.79 -24.06 2.60
CA THR A 34 10.45 -24.42 2.15
C THR A 34 9.42 -23.33 2.42
N CYS A 35 9.84 -22.07 2.60
CA CYS A 35 8.97 -20.91 2.84
C CYS A 35 8.05 -21.06 4.05
N GLN A 36 8.46 -21.85 5.03
CA GLN A 36 7.67 -22.20 6.22
C GLN A 36 7.73 -21.14 7.32
N HIS A 37 8.71 -20.24 7.26
CA HIS A 37 8.94 -19.24 8.29
C HIS A 37 8.38 -17.89 7.85
N ASP A 38 7.64 -17.27 8.75
CA ASP A 38 7.18 -15.89 8.62
C ASP A 38 8.35 -14.94 8.83
N ILE A 39 8.49 -13.94 7.94
CA ILE A 39 9.47 -12.88 8.11
C ILE A 39 8.88 -11.86 9.08
N ASN A 40 9.61 -11.54 10.15
CA ASN A 40 9.22 -10.44 11.01
C ASN A 40 9.75 -9.11 10.47
N GLU A 41 8.93 -8.37 9.72
CA GLU A 41 9.34 -7.10 9.11
C GLU A 41 9.63 -6.00 10.15
N CYS A 42 9.18 -6.15 11.40
CA CYS A 42 9.45 -5.19 12.47
C CYS A 42 10.91 -5.21 12.94
N PHE A 43 11.69 -6.22 12.59
CA PHE A 43 13.13 -6.25 12.85
C PHE A 43 13.97 -5.53 11.78
N ALA A 44 13.33 -5.01 10.72
CA ALA A 44 14.02 -4.16 9.76
C ALA A 44 14.56 -2.89 10.45
N SER A 45 15.73 -2.45 9.99
CA SER A 45 16.37 -1.21 10.46
C SER A 45 16.64 -0.29 9.27
N PRO A 46 15.93 0.84 9.13
CA PRO A 46 14.94 1.39 10.07
C PRO A 46 13.61 0.61 10.08
N SER A 47 12.83 0.76 11.16
CA SER A 47 11.47 0.23 11.28
C SER A 47 10.61 0.67 10.08
N PRO A 48 9.75 -0.21 9.52
CA PRO A 48 8.91 0.16 8.38
C PRO A 48 7.81 1.17 8.76
N CYS A 49 7.49 1.29 10.05
CA CYS A 49 6.50 2.24 10.55
C CYS A 49 7.12 3.62 10.79
N LEU A 50 6.64 4.62 10.06
CA LEU A 50 7.14 5.98 10.11
C LEU A 50 6.53 6.77 11.28
N ASN A 51 7.09 7.94 11.54
CA ASN A 51 6.53 8.94 12.46
C ASN A 51 6.23 8.43 13.88
N GLY A 52 7.05 7.48 14.37
CA GLY A 52 6.87 6.88 15.70
C GLY A 52 5.77 5.82 15.77
N GLY A 53 5.32 5.29 14.62
CA GLY A 53 4.40 4.16 14.58
C GLY A 53 5.00 2.89 15.19
N SER A 54 4.19 2.15 15.95
CA SER A 54 4.59 0.85 16.49
C SER A 54 4.34 -0.25 15.48
N CYS A 55 5.37 -1.02 15.14
CA CYS A 55 5.25 -2.15 14.22
C CYS A 55 4.70 -3.38 14.93
N ILE A 56 3.73 -4.06 14.30
CA ILE A 56 3.21 -5.34 14.74
C ILE A 56 3.32 -6.33 13.59
N ASN A 57 4.09 -7.40 13.84
CA ASN A 57 4.22 -8.50 12.91
C ASN A 57 2.93 -9.33 12.80
N SER A 58 2.69 -9.89 11.63
CA SER A 58 1.57 -10.79 11.34
C SER A 58 2.00 -11.84 10.32
N ILE A 59 1.27 -12.94 10.20
CA ILE A 59 1.67 -14.00 9.28
C ILE A 59 1.60 -13.49 7.82
N GLY A 60 2.76 -13.48 7.15
CA GLY A 60 2.98 -13.03 5.79
C GLY A 60 2.97 -11.51 5.59
N SER A 61 2.95 -10.70 6.67
CA SER A 61 2.87 -9.24 6.57
C SER A 61 3.10 -8.53 7.90
N PHE A 62 2.98 -7.21 7.92
CA PHE A 62 2.97 -6.42 9.15
C PHE A 62 1.91 -5.31 9.10
N ARG A 63 1.60 -4.74 10.26
CA ARG A 63 0.79 -3.53 10.37
C ARG A 63 1.42 -2.52 11.32
N CYS A 64 1.25 -1.25 10.99
CA CYS A 64 1.67 -0.15 11.86
C CYS A 64 0.51 0.36 12.69
N LEU A 65 0.71 0.46 14.01
CA LEU A 65 -0.14 1.25 14.88
C LEU A 65 0.34 2.69 14.87
N CYS A 66 -0.46 3.55 14.24
CA CYS A 66 -0.11 4.95 14.11
C CYS A 66 -0.48 5.75 15.36
N PRO A 67 0.36 6.73 15.74
CA PRO A 67 -0.04 7.75 16.72
C PRO A 67 -1.27 8.51 16.25
N SER A 68 -1.99 9.15 17.17
CA SER A 68 -3.29 9.79 16.88
C SER A 68 -3.25 10.84 15.78
N ASN A 69 -2.09 11.47 15.55
CA ASN A 69 -1.82 12.47 14.52
C ASN A 69 -1.22 11.89 13.22
N PHE A 70 -1.22 10.57 13.01
CA PHE A 70 -0.77 9.93 11.79
C PHE A 70 -1.73 8.83 11.30
N SER A 71 -1.62 8.47 10.03
CA SER A 71 -2.44 7.46 9.35
C SER A 71 -1.74 6.89 8.12
N GLY A 72 -2.36 5.89 7.50
CA GLY A 72 -1.79 5.13 6.38
C GLY A 72 -1.12 3.83 6.82
N PRO A 73 -0.83 2.92 5.88
CA PRO A 73 -0.26 1.61 6.18
C PRO A 73 1.09 1.67 6.90
N LEU A 74 1.86 2.74 6.67
CA LEU A 74 3.18 2.97 7.27
C LEU A 74 3.18 4.20 8.18
N CYS A 75 2.01 4.73 8.56
CA CYS A 75 1.87 5.97 9.32
C CYS A 75 2.50 7.20 8.65
N GLN A 76 2.53 7.19 7.31
CA GLN A 76 3.18 8.22 6.51
C GLN A 76 2.36 9.53 6.40
N TYR A 77 1.05 9.49 6.66
CA TYR A 77 0.17 10.63 6.47
C TYR A 77 -0.14 11.30 7.80
N ARG A 78 0.12 12.61 7.92
CA ARG A 78 -0.27 13.39 9.11
C ARG A 78 -1.80 13.51 9.18
N ARG A 79 -2.41 13.06 10.28
CA ARG A 79 -3.80 13.35 10.63
C ARG A 79 -3.86 14.77 11.22
N GLY A 80 -4.58 15.66 10.56
CA GLY A 80 -4.78 17.05 10.98
C GLY A 80 -6.08 17.63 10.46
N PRO A 81 -6.48 18.84 10.91
CA PRO A 81 -7.59 19.57 10.31
C PRO A 81 -7.29 19.85 8.84
N CYS A 82 -8.33 20.09 8.04
CA CYS A 82 -8.14 20.48 6.65
C CYS A 82 -7.27 21.74 6.54
N SER A 83 -5.98 21.54 6.24
CA SER A 83 -5.01 22.59 5.98
C SER A 83 -4.82 22.68 4.48
N SER A 84 -4.93 23.90 3.93
CA SER A 84 -4.68 24.18 2.52
C SER A 84 -3.27 23.81 2.06
N GLU A 85 -2.33 23.58 2.99
CA GLU A 85 -0.97 23.13 2.69
C GLU A 85 -0.90 21.65 2.30
N ILE A 86 -1.93 20.86 2.63
CA ILE A 86 -2.00 19.42 2.30
C ILE A 86 -2.49 19.21 0.86
N CYS A 87 -3.30 20.14 0.34
CA CYS A 87 -3.91 20.05 -0.97
C CYS A 87 -3.14 20.94 -1.98
N LEU A 88 -2.40 20.32 -2.89
CA LEU A 88 -1.57 21.02 -3.87
C LEU A 88 -2.42 21.77 -4.91
N HIS A 89 -1.82 22.77 -5.56
CA HIS A 89 -2.37 23.47 -6.73
C HIS A 89 -3.76 24.11 -6.51
N GLY A 90 -3.98 24.67 -5.31
CA GLY A 90 -5.22 25.40 -5.00
C GLY A 90 -6.45 24.50 -4.87
N SER A 91 -6.27 23.19 -4.69
CA SER A 91 -7.38 22.28 -4.37
C SER A 91 -7.91 22.55 -2.95
N THR A 92 -9.24 22.41 -2.77
CA THR A 92 -9.91 22.68 -1.49
C THR A 92 -9.97 21.39 -0.68
N CYS A 93 -9.51 21.44 0.58
CA CYS A 93 -9.61 20.32 1.49
C CYS A 93 -11.05 20.14 1.99
N HIS A 94 -11.54 18.90 2.02
CA HIS A 94 -12.84 18.53 2.57
C HIS A 94 -12.69 17.42 3.63
N HIS A 95 -13.38 17.57 4.76
CA HIS A 95 -13.43 16.57 5.81
C HIS A 95 -14.28 15.37 5.37
N ILE A 96 -13.80 14.16 5.67
CA ILE A 96 -14.51 12.90 5.44
C ILE A 96 -14.70 12.23 6.81
N ASP A 97 -15.84 11.54 6.99
CA ASP A 97 -16.15 10.83 8.23
C ASP A 97 -15.02 9.87 8.65
N GLY A 98 -14.80 9.75 9.97
CA GLY A 98 -13.72 8.93 10.54
C GLY A 98 -12.36 9.64 10.68
N GLY A 99 -12.32 10.98 10.54
CA GLY A 99 -11.10 11.77 10.72
C GLY A 99 -10.17 11.76 9.51
N TYR A 100 -10.72 11.43 8.34
CA TYR A 100 -10.03 11.52 7.05
C TYR A 100 -10.30 12.89 6.42
N HIS A 101 -9.46 13.29 5.47
CA HIS A 101 -9.67 14.46 4.64
C HIS A 101 -9.31 14.13 3.19
N GLY A 102 -10.02 14.74 2.24
CA GLY A 102 -9.76 14.60 0.81
C GLY A 102 -9.58 15.98 0.15
N CYS A 103 -8.91 16.02 -0.99
CA CYS A 103 -8.73 17.26 -1.76
C CYS A 103 -9.68 17.28 -2.96
N LEU A 104 -10.44 18.37 -3.12
CA LEU A 104 -11.32 18.64 -4.26
C LEU A 104 -10.66 19.65 -5.19
N CYS A 105 -10.53 19.31 -6.47
CA CYS A 105 -10.01 20.23 -7.48
C CYS A 105 -11.06 21.29 -7.83
N LEU A 106 -10.65 22.56 -7.90
CA LEU A 106 -11.50 23.64 -8.42
C LEU A 106 -11.67 23.48 -9.94
N PRO A 107 -12.86 23.76 -10.49
CA PRO A 107 -13.05 23.81 -11.94
C PRO A 107 -12.27 25.00 -12.51
N GLY A 108 -11.17 24.72 -13.23
CA GLY A 108 -10.37 25.75 -13.90
C GLY A 108 -8.85 25.60 -13.80
N ASN A 109 -8.32 24.79 -12.88
CA ASN A 109 -6.88 24.45 -12.86
C ASN A 109 -6.61 23.25 -13.77
N TYR A 110 -6.62 23.48 -15.08
CA TYR A 110 -5.95 22.62 -16.04
C TYR A 110 -4.54 23.18 -16.25
N ASP A 111 -3.53 22.36 -16.03
CA ASP A 111 -2.31 22.50 -16.81
C ASP A 111 -2.21 21.27 -17.70
N SER A 112 -2.74 21.45 -18.91
CA SER A 112 -2.65 20.52 -20.00
C SER A 112 -1.25 20.61 -20.61
N LEU A 113 -0.29 19.87 -20.06
CA LEU A 113 0.81 19.17 -20.75
C LEU A 113 1.93 18.80 -19.74
N LEU A 114 1.87 17.61 -19.17
CA LEU A 114 3.08 16.84 -18.91
C LEU A 114 2.74 15.36 -19.00
N LEU A 115 3.06 14.80 -20.15
CA LEU A 115 3.17 13.37 -20.36
C LEU A 115 4.19 12.79 -19.37
N VAL A 116 3.96 11.53 -19.02
CA VAL A 116 4.90 10.51 -18.51
C VAL A 116 4.81 10.20 -17.00
N TRP A 117 4.12 9.09 -16.72
CA TRP A 117 4.40 8.05 -15.71
C TRP A 117 5.01 8.49 -14.38
N LEU A 118 4.16 8.69 -13.36
CA LEU A 118 4.33 8.27 -11.96
C LEU A 118 3.35 9.05 -11.09
N MET A 119 2.62 8.33 -10.24
CA MET A 119 1.87 8.83 -9.08
C MET A 119 0.64 9.72 -9.37
N SER A 120 -0.52 9.08 -9.27
CA SER A 120 -1.75 9.64 -8.68
C SER A 120 -2.24 10.99 -9.21
N VAL A 121 -2.87 11.00 -10.39
CA VAL A 121 -3.65 12.15 -10.90
C VAL A 121 -5.10 11.72 -11.09
N CYS A 122 -6.02 12.34 -10.36
CA CYS A 122 -7.46 12.15 -10.55
C CYS A 122 -7.92 13.04 -11.72
N CYS A 123 -7.99 12.48 -12.92
CA CYS A 123 -8.61 13.12 -14.07
C CYS A 123 -10.02 12.53 -14.26
N TRP A 124 -11.03 13.39 -14.20
CA TRP A 124 -12.43 13.01 -14.42
C TRP A 124 -12.65 12.59 -15.87
N LEU A 125 -12.99 11.32 -16.10
CA LEU A 125 -13.73 10.92 -17.28
C LEU A 125 -15.21 11.27 -17.04
N LYS A 126 -15.68 12.36 -17.65
CA LYS A 126 -17.10 12.64 -17.94
C LYS A 126 -18.08 12.49 -16.76
N GLY A 127 -18.34 13.57 -16.02
CA GLY A 127 -19.61 13.69 -15.31
C GLY A 127 -19.76 12.98 -13.94
N ILE A 128 -18.78 12.20 -13.45
CA ILE A 128 -18.92 11.43 -12.20
C ILE A 128 -17.81 11.70 -11.17
N ALA A 129 -18.21 12.08 -9.96
CA ALA A 129 -17.32 12.31 -8.81
C ALA A 129 -16.75 10.98 -8.33
N VAL A 130 -15.47 10.74 -8.59
CA VAL A 130 -14.78 9.56 -8.07
C VAL A 130 -13.97 9.94 -6.84
N LEU A 131 -14.41 9.44 -5.69
CA LEU A 131 -13.58 9.31 -4.49
C LEU A 131 -12.50 8.25 -4.77
N ILE A 132 -11.23 8.66 -4.88
CA ILE A 132 -10.14 7.69 -4.92
C ILE A 132 -9.81 7.29 -3.48
N GLN A 133 -10.31 6.13 -3.05
CA GLN A 133 -9.70 5.39 -1.96
C GLN A 133 -8.40 4.74 -2.45
N VAL A 134 -7.31 4.90 -1.71
CA VAL A 134 -6.08 4.12 -1.91
C VAL A 134 -5.94 3.12 -0.75
N PRO A 135 -5.80 1.79 -0.96
CA PRO A 135 -6.05 0.99 -2.16
C PRO A 135 -7.13 -0.11 -1.99
N ARG A 136 -7.82 -0.40 -3.11
CA ARG A 136 -8.58 -1.62 -3.48
C ARG A 136 -9.81 -2.01 -2.64
N VAL A 137 -10.98 -1.41 -2.94
CA VAL A 137 -12.19 -2.14 -3.38
C VAL A 137 -13.05 -1.17 -4.19
N PHE A 138 -13.21 -1.43 -5.49
CA PHE A 138 -14.24 -0.75 -6.28
C PHE A 138 -15.60 -1.30 -5.87
N LYS A 139 -16.39 -0.53 -5.12
CA LYS A 139 -17.85 -0.77 -5.05
C LYS A 139 -18.53 0.23 -5.96
N LYS A 140 -19.15 -0.30 -7.02
CA LYS A 140 -20.11 0.42 -7.85
C LYS A 140 -21.33 0.68 -6.97
N LEU A 141 -21.57 1.92 -6.56
CA LEU A 141 -22.88 2.33 -6.07
C LEU A 141 -23.77 2.49 -7.32
N ALA A 142 -24.82 1.67 -7.38
CA ALA A 142 -25.84 1.72 -8.41
C ALA A 142 -26.72 2.97 -8.26
#